data_AF-A0A2M8G9V1-F1
#
_entry.id   AF-A0A2M8G9V1-F1
#
_cell.length_a   1.000
_cell.length_b   1.000
_cell.length_c   1.000
_cell.angle_alpha   90.00
_cell.angle_beta   90.00
_cell.angle_gamma   90.00
#
_symmetry.space_group_name_H-M   'P 1'
#
loop_
_entity.id
_entity.type
_entity.pdbx_description
1 polymer ?
#
loop_
_entity_poly.entity_id
_entity_poly.type
_entity_poly.pdbx_seq_one_letter_code
_entity_poly.pdbx_strand_id
1 'polypeptide(L)'
;GALLYLKECDLLNVAEEEGIWRLVDEGCREKLKPFAGLIGSYLESYWVTFNAASHLKNELMVEKAWLNYIRTLAEDMYEKGDILRVESLSQENYVNALKFLREEDVINFAGSPGGNSDEDCLIVADETRMETLRLRLSNFMYCAKT
;
A
#
# COMPACT_ATOMS: atom_id res chain seq x y z
N GLY A 1 2.12 -1.65 -17.71
CA GLY A 1 1.64 -1.46 -16.33
C GLY A 1 0.15 -1.73 -16.24
N ALA A 2 -0.41 -1.92 -15.04
CA ALA A 2 -1.81 -2.35 -14.87
C ALA A 2 -2.84 -1.44 -15.57
N LEU A 3 -2.67 -0.12 -15.52
CA LEU A 3 -3.55 0.83 -16.23
C LEU A 3 -3.52 0.66 -17.76
N LEU A 4 -2.34 0.41 -18.33
CA LEU A 4 -2.20 0.15 -19.76
C LEU A 4 -2.90 -1.17 -20.14
N TYR A 5 -2.73 -2.21 -19.33
CA TYR A 5 -3.41 -3.49 -19.54
C TYR A 5 -4.94 -3.36 -19.46
N LEU A 6 -5.46 -2.62 -18.48
CA LEU A 6 -6.90 -2.35 -18.36
C LEU A 6 -7.43 -1.52 -19.54
N LYS A 7 -6.61 -0.63 -20.11
CA LYS A 7 -6.93 0.09 -21.35
C LYS A 7 -6.95 -0.85 -22.57
N GLU A 8 -5.93 -1.70 -22.72
CA GLU A 8 -5.83 -2.68 -23.80
C GLU A 8 -6.96 -3.73 -23.76
N CYS A 9 -7.51 -3.98 -22.57
CA CYS A 9 -8.68 -4.85 -22.37
C CYS A 9 -10.04 -4.13 -22.56
N ASP A 10 -10.04 -2.87 -22.99
CA ASP A 10 -11.24 -2.02 -23.11
C ASP A 10 -12.06 -1.93 -21.80
N LEU A 11 -11.39 -1.96 -20.64
CA LEU A 11 -12.03 -1.80 -19.33
C LEU A 11 -11.99 -0.35 -18.84
N LEU A 12 -10.96 0.40 -19.22
CA LEU A 12 -10.78 1.80 -18.88
C LEU A 12 -10.45 2.64 -20.11
N ASN A 13 -11.00 3.85 -20.17
CA ASN A 13 -10.62 4.87 -21.13
C ASN A 13 -10.03 6.09 -20.42
N VAL A 14 -9.10 6.78 -21.07
CA VAL A 14 -8.56 8.06 -20.58
C VAL A 14 -9.42 9.16 -21.17
N ALA A 15 -10.05 9.99 -20.33
CA ALA A 15 -10.58 11.25 -20.80
C ALA A 15 -9.39 12.15 -21.15
N GLU A 16 -9.18 12.40 -22.44
CA GLU A 16 -7.97 13.07 -23.00
C GLU A 16 -7.66 14.43 -22.36
N GLU A 17 -8.64 15.08 -21.72
CA GLU A 17 -8.49 16.44 -21.18
C GLU A 17 -8.07 16.51 -19.70
N GLU A 18 -8.15 15.42 -18.90
CA GLU A 18 -7.94 15.54 -17.44
C GLU A 18 -7.12 14.42 -16.79
N GLY A 19 -6.61 13.43 -17.54
CA GLY A 19 -5.90 12.29 -16.95
C GLY A 19 -6.79 11.41 -16.04
N ILE A 20 -8.11 11.60 -16.13
CA ILE A 20 -9.11 10.85 -15.37
C ILE A 20 -9.45 9.58 -16.15
N TRP A 21 -9.26 8.43 -15.51
CA TRP A 21 -9.65 7.14 -16.04
C TRP A 21 -11.13 6.88 -15.75
N ARG A 22 -11.88 6.47 -16.77
CA ARG A 22 -13.31 6.14 -16.68
C ARG A 22 -13.54 4.72 -17.18
N LEU A 23 -14.55 4.04 -16.64
CA LEU A 23 -15.02 2.78 -17.22
C LEU A 23 -15.53 3.04 -18.65
N VAL A 24 -15.25 2.13 -19.57
CA VAL A 24 -15.72 2.24 -20.96
C VAL A 24 -17.25 2.15 -21.03
N ASP A 25 -17.84 1.24 -20.25
CA ASP A 25 -19.29 1.08 -20.11
C ASP A 25 -19.67 0.48 -18.72
N GLU A 26 -20.98 0.35 -18.45
CA GLU A 26 -21.48 -0.27 -17.20
C GLU A 26 -21.13 -1.76 -17.08
N GLY A 27 -21.00 -2.48 -18.20
CA GLY A 27 -20.63 -3.89 -18.23
C GLY A 27 -19.20 -4.15 -17.75
N CYS A 28 -18.31 -3.16 -17.87
CA CYS A 28 -16.96 -3.20 -17.32
C CYS A 28 -16.96 -3.38 -15.80
N ARG A 29 -17.95 -2.83 -15.09
CA ARG A 29 -18.10 -3.02 -13.64
C ARG A 29 -18.28 -4.49 -13.30
N GLU A 30 -19.15 -5.18 -14.00
CA GLU A 30 -19.40 -6.62 -13.76
C GLU A 30 -18.18 -7.48 -14.12
N LYS A 31 -17.39 -7.09 -15.13
CA LYS A 31 -16.10 -7.75 -15.46
C LYS A 31 -15.03 -7.54 -14.38
N LEU A 32 -15.02 -6.38 -13.71
CA LEU A 32 -14.04 -6.06 -12.66
C LEU A 32 -14.44 -6.58 -11.28
N LYS A 33 -15.74 -6.80 -11.05
CA LYS A 33 -16.31 -7.26 -9.78
C LYS A 33 -15.64 -8.51 -9.19
N PRO A 34 -15.27 -9.56 -9.96
CA PRO A 34 -14.55 -10.71 -9.42
C PRO A 34 -13.17 -10.36 -8.84
N PHE A 35 -12.53 -9.29 -9.32
CA PHE A 35 -11.21 -8.84 -8.86
C PHE A 35 -11.28 -7.85 -7.70
N ALA A 36 -12.47 -7.38 -7.33
CA ALA A 36 -12.64 -6.39 -6.27
C ALA A 36 -12.06 -6.86 -4.92
N GLY A 37 -12.17 -8.16 -4.62
CA GLY A 37 -11.55 -8.77 -3.45
C GLY A 37 -10.03 -8.66 -3.48
N LEU A 38 -9.41 -9.04 -4.60
CA LEU A 38 -7.96 -9.01 -4.78
C LEU A 38 -7.39 -7.58 -4.64
N ILE A 39 -8.01 -6.62 -5.33
CA ILE A 39 -7.60 -5.21 -5.27
C ILE A 39 -7.83 -4.66 -3.84
N GLY A 40 -8.97 -4.99 -3.24
CA GLY A 40 -9.30 -4.59 -1.88
C GLY A 40 -8.27 -5.08 -0.86
N SER A 41 -7.87 -6.35 -0.93
CA SER A 41 -6.86 -6.92 -0.03
C SER A 41 -5.50 -6.25 -0.21
N TYR A 42 -5.10 -5.98 -1.46
CA TYR A 42 -3.86 -5.29 -1.75
C TYR A 42 -3.84 -3.86 -1.18
N LEU A 43 -4.93 -3.11 -1.34
CA LEU A 43 -5.06 -1.77 -0.79
C LEU A 43 -5.08 -1.76 0.74
N GLU A 44 -5.78 -2.72 1.37
CA GLU A 44 -5.75 -2.90 2.82
C GLU A 44 -4.33 -3.18 3.33
N SER A 45 -3.56 -4.05 2.66
CA SER A 45 -2.16 -4.30 3.04
C SER A 45 -1.27 -3.04 2.96
N TYR A 46 -1.47 -2.21 1.92
CA TYR A 46 -0.76 -0.94 1.77
C TYR A 46 -1.16 0.05 2.87
N TRP A 47 -2.45 0.11 3.20
CA TRP A 47 -2.96 0.97 4.25
C TRP A 47 -2.37 0.61 5.62
N VAL A 48 -2.30 -0.67 5.96
CA VAL A 48 -1.61 -1.11 7.19
C VAL A 48 -0.15 -0.68 7.17
N THR A 49 0.56 -0.93 6.06
CA THR A 49 1.99 -0.58 5.95
C THR A 49 2.24 0.92 6.14
N PHE A 50 1.38 1.77 5.59
CA PHE A 50 1.53 3.22 5.70
C PHE A 50 1.24 3.71 7.13
N ASN A 51 0.25 3.12 7.81
CA ASN A 51 0.00 3.41 9.23
C ASN A 51 1.16 2.94 10.10
N ALA A 52 1.71 1.75 9.84
CA ALA A 52 2.87 1.23 10.56
C ALA A 52 4.08 2.17 10.42
N ALA A 53 4.43 2.55 9.19
CA ALA A 53 5.56 3.45 8.96
C ALA A 53 5.35 4.84 9.59
N SER A 54 4.11 5.33 9.66
CA SER A 54 3.79 6.60 10.33
C SER A 54 3.97 6.55 11.85
N HIS A 55 3.83 5.36 12.46
CA HIS A 55 4.19 5.16 13.86
C HIS A 55 5.70 5.06 14.08
N LEU A 56 6.46 4.59 13.09
CA LEU A 56 7.91 4.40 13.13
C LEU A 56 8.73 5.59 12.61
N LYS A 57 8.11 6.78 12.51
CA LYS A 57 8.65 7.97 11.83
C LYS A 57 10.04 8.46 12.26
N ASN A 58 10.58 7.96 13.38
CA ASN A 58 11.93 8.28 13.85
C ASN A 58 12.72 7.04 14.33
N GLU A 59 12.24 5.84 14.01
CA GLU A 59 12.85 4.60 14.47
C GLU A 59 13.69 3.97 13.36
N LEU A 60 14.98 3.82 13.63
CA LEU A 60 15.86 3.00 12.81
C LEU A 60 15.67 1.54 13.22
N MET A 61 15.21 0.69 12.30
CA MET A 61 15.08 -0.73 12.58
C MET A 61 15.36 -1.57 11.34
N VAL A 62 15.79 -2.80 11.54
CA VAL A 62 15.99 -3.79 10.47
C VAL A 62 14.67 -4.09 9.73
N GLU A 63 14.74 -4.28 8.40
CA GLU A 63 13.55 -4.52 7.55
C GLU A 63 12.69 -5.69 8.05
N LYS A 64 13.31 -6.75 8.58
CA LYS A 64 12.60 -7.88 9.18
C LYS A 64 11.77 -7.48 10.41
N ALA A 65 12.29 -6.60 11.24
CA ALA A 65 11.58 -6.10 12.42
C ALA A 65 10.41 -5.19 12.01
N TRP A 66 10.56 -4.41 10.93
CA TRP A 66 9.45 -3.65 10.34
C TRP A 66 8.34 -4.56 9.85
N LEU A 67 8.67 -5.63 9.11
CA LEU A 67 7.67 -6.57 8.62
C LEU A 67 6.92 -7.26 9.77
N ASN A 68 7.61 -7.60 10.86
CA ASN A 68 6.97 -8.13 12.06
C ASN A 68 6.04 -7.10 12.72
N TYR A 69 6.47 -5.85 12.83
CA TYR A 69 5.61 -4.78 13.37
C TYR A 69 4.36 -4.54 12.51
N ILE A 70 4.52 -4.50 11.18
CA ILE A 70 3.41 -4.42 10.22
C ILE A 70 2.46 -5.59 10.40
N ARG A 71 2.99 -6.82 10.54
CA ARG A 71 2.20 -8.04 10.77
C ARG A 71 1.33 -7.92 12.02
N THR A 72 1.94 -7.57 13.16
CA THR A 72 1.21 -7.44 14.43
C THR A 72 0.15 -6.34 14.35
N LEU A 73 0.47 -5.19 13.75
CA LEU A 73 -0.52 -4.13 13.53
C LEU A 73 -1.68 -4.59 12.64
N ALA A 74 -1.39 -5.36 11.60
CA ALA A 74 -2.41 -5.89 10.70
C ALA A 74 -3.37 -6.85 11.39
N GLU A 75 -2.84 -7.74 12.24
CA GLU A 75 -3.63 -8.67 13.03
C GLU A 75 -4.56 -7.91 13.98
N ASP A 76 -4.05 -6.91 14.71
CA ASP A 76 -4.84 -6.02 15.55
C ASP A 76 -5.95 -5.29 14.76
N MET A 77 -5.63 -4.77 13.57
CA MET A 77 -6.58 -4.08 12.69
C MET A 77 -7.64 -5.03 12.12
N TYR A 78 -7.28 -6.28 11.84
CA TYR A 78 -8.22 -7.31 11.38
C TYR A 78 -9.18 -7.72 12.50
N GLU A 79 -8.67 -7.95 13.71
CA GLU A 79 -9.48 -8.28 14.88
C GLU A 79 -10.48 -7.17 15.24
N LYS A 80 -10.09 -5.90 15.05
CA LYS A 80 -10.95 -4.73 15.25
C LYS A 80 -11.92 -4.46 14.09
N GLY A 81 -11.75 -5.13 12.96
CA GLY A 81 -12.56 -4.94 11.75
C GLY A 81 -12.20 -3.70 10.92
N ASP A 82 -11.04 -3.09 11.15
CA ASP A 82 -10.53 -1.96 10.35
C ASP A 82 -10.20 -2.42 8.92
N ILE A 83 -9.57 -3.59 8.81
CA ILE A 83 -9.43 -4.36 7.56
C ILE A 83 -10.34 -5.58 7.61
N LEU A 84 -10.90 -5.97 6.47
CA LEU A 84 -11.99 -6.96 6.43
C LEU A 84 -11.55 -8.33 5.92
N ARG A 85 -10.41 -8.39 5.23
CA ARG A 85 -9.98 -9.58 4.49
C ARG A 85 -8.75 -10.19 5.13
N VAL A 86 -8.78 -11.49 5.37
CA VAL A 86 -7.62 -12.22 5.89
C VAL A 86 -6.47 -12.21 4.88
N GLU A 87 -6.76 -12.12 3.59
CA GLU A 87 -5.80 -12.03 2.50
C GLU A 87 -4.98 -10.73 2.55
N SER A 88 -5.49 -9.70 3.23
CA SER A 88 -4.74 -8.46 3.50
C SER A 88 -3.55 -8.69 4.42
N LEU A 89 -3.52 -9.83 5.13
CA LEU A 89 -2.39 -10.31 5.91
C LEU A 89 -1.31 -10.99 5.05
N SER A 90 -1.20 -10.71 3.75
CA SER A 90 -0.08 -11.24 2.93
C SER A 90 1.23 -10.53 3.25
N GLN A 91 2.28 -11.31 3.53
CA GLN A 91 3.62 -10.75 3.76
C GLN A 91 4.19 -10.14 2.47
N GLU A 92 3.92 -10.76 1.33
CA GLU A 92 4.35 -10.32 0.02
C GLU A 92 3.78 -8.93 -0.31
N ASN A 93 2.52 -8.67 0.06
CA ASN A 93 1.93 -7.35 -0.09
C ASN A 93 2.63 -6.28 0.77
N TYR A 94 3.05 -6.63 1.99
CA TYR A 94 3.81 -5.69 2.84
C TYR A 94 5.20 -5.39 2.27
N VAL A 95 5.90 -6.41 1.77
CA VAL A 95 7.19 -6.22 1.08
C VAL A 95 7.03 -5.31 -0.13
N ASN A 96 5.97 -5.51 -0.93
CA ASN A 96 5.68 -4.65 -2.07
C ASN A 96 5.34 -3.21 -1.64
N ALA A 97 4.60 -3.03 -0.55
CA ALA A 97 4.28 -1.71 -0.01
C ALA A 97 5.54 -0.97 0.49
N LEU A 98 6.45 -1.67 1.19
CA LEU A 98 7.74 -1.10 1.59
C LEU A 98 8.62 -0.76 0.38
N LYS A 99 8.64 -1.63 -0.64
CA LYS A 99 9.32 -1.32 -1.90
C LYS A 99 8.77 -0.07 -2.56
N PHE A 100 7.44 0.08 -2.63
CA PHE A 100 6.80 1.29 -3.14
C PHE A 100 7.22 2.53 -2.35
N LEU A 101 7.20 2.47 -1.01
CA LEU A 101 7.64 3.59 -0.16
C LEU A 101 9.12 3.96 -0.37
N ARG A 102 9.98 2.99 -0.68
CA ARG A 102 11.38 3.24 -1.06
C ARG A 102 11.49 3.92 -2.42
N GLU A 103 10.75 3.44 -3.41
CA GLU A 103 10.73 4.03 -4.76
C GLU A 103 10.18 5.47 -4.75
N GLU A 104 9.36 5.80 -3.76
CA GLU A 104 8.86 7.16 -3.50
C GLU A 104 9.78 8.00 -2.58
N ASP A 105 10.99 7.52 -2.25
CA ASP A 105 11.96 8.16 -1.34
C ASP A 105 11.41 8.47 0.06
N VAL A 106 10.32 7.82 0.47
CA VAL A 106 9.65 8.06 1.75
C VAL A 106 10.36 7.34 2.88
N ILE A 107 10.86 6.13 2.60
CA ILE A 107 11.70 5.36 3.51
C ILE A 107 13.02 5.07 2.82
N ASN A 108 14.10 5.06 3.59
CA ASN A 108 15.44 4.81 3.08
C ASN A 108 16.15 3.76 3.91
N PHE A 109 17.14 3.14 3.28
CA PHE A 109 18.13 2.38 4.02
C PHE A 109 19.07 3.34 4.74
N ALA A 110 19.08 3.26 6.06
CA ALA A 110 20.13 3.81 6.88
C ALA A 110 21.03 2.63 7.29
N GLY A 111 22.34 2.75 7.07
CA GLY A 111 23.29 1.66 7.26
C GLY A 111 23.19 0.98 8.63
N SER A 112 23.75 -0.22 8.74
CA SER A 112 23.62 -1.08 9.92
C SER A 112 24.05 -0.38 11.24
N PRO A 113 23.20 -0.40 12.29
CA PRO A 113 23.59 0.04 13.62
C PRO A 113 24.59 -0.97 14.19
N GLY A 114 25.88 -0.70 14.01
CA GLY A 114 26.97 -1.50 14.57
C GLY A 114 27.92 -2.16 13.56
N GLY A 115 27.81 -1.88 12.26
CA GLY A 115 28.84 -2.25 11.27
C GLY A 115 28.86 -3.71 10.83
N ASN A 116 27.88 -4.53 11.24
CA ASN A 116 27.65 -5.84 10.62
C ASN A 116 26.79 -5.67 9.36
N SER A 117 27.33 -6.09 8.22
CA SER A 117 26.88 -5.79 6.85
C SER A 117 25.58 -6.43 6.39
N ASP A 118 24.93 -7.26 7.20
CA ASP A 118 23.97 -8.23 6.68
C ASP A 118 22.50 -7.85 6.87
N GLU A 119 22.20 -6.76 7.60
CA GLU A 119 20.81 -6.32 7.81
C GLU A 119 20.67 -4.82 7.55
N ASP A 120 20.04 -4.50 6.42
CA ASP A 120 19.70 -3.14 6.07
C ASP A 120 18.60 -2.62 7.02
N CYS A 121 18.87 -1.47 7.65
CA CYS A 121 17.90 -0.81 8.50
C CYS A 121 17.10 0.22 7.71
N LEU A 122 15.80 0.28 7.98
CA LEU A 122 14.87 1.23 7.41
C LEU A 122 14.66 2.39 8.38
N ILE A 123 14.51 3.58 7.80
CA ILE A 123 14.08 4.80 8.48
C ILE A 123 13.11 5.55 7.58
N VAL A 124 12.12 6.23 8.17
CA VAL A 124 11.30 7.20 7.44
C VAL A 124 12.13 8.44 7.17
N ALA A 125 12.34 8.75 5.89
CA ALA A 125 13.17 9.87 5.45
C ALA A 125 12.34 11.13 5.13
N ASP A 126 11.08 10.95 4.71
CA ASP A 126 10.15 12.06 4.43
C ASP A 126 8.80 11.81 5.11
N GLU A 127 8.67 12.30 6.35
CA GLU A 127 7.43 12.19 7.13
C GLU A 127 6.24 12.89 6.46
N THR A 128 6.49 14.01 5.76
CA THR A 128 5.41 14.81 5.15
C THR A 128 4.81 14.07 3.96
N ARG A 129 5.66 13.47 3.13
CA ARG A 129 5.23 12.64 2.00
C ARG A 129 4.58 11.35 2.48
N MET A 130 5.12 10.71 3.54
CA MET A 130 4.47 9.55 4.17
C MET A 130 3.03 9.86 4.57
N GLU A 131 2.83 10.94 5.31
CA GLU A 131 1.49 11.32 5.79
C GLU A 131 0.56 11.70 4.64
N THR A 132 1.08 12.37 3.60
CA THR A 132 0.32 12.67 2.38
C THR A 132 -0.19 11.40 1.69
N LEU A 133 0.67 10.38 1.52
CA LEU A 133 0.30 9.11 0.92
C LEU A 133 -0.70 8.34 1.80
N ARG A 134 -0.48 8.32 3.12
CA ARG A 134 -1.39 7.68 4.09
C ARG A 134 -2.79 8.29 4.04
N LEU A 135 -2.89 9.62 4.01
CA LEU A 135 -4.17 10.33 3.94
C LEU A 135 -4.87 10.09 2.60
N ARG A 136 -4.14 10.12 1.47
CA ARG A 136 -4.71 9.83 0.15
C ARG A 136 -5.30 8.42 0.09
N LEU A 137 -4.57 7.42 0.57
CA LEU A 137 -5.04 6.05 0.60
C LEU A 137 -6.22 5.87 1.55
N SER A 138 -6.16 6.48 2.74
CA SER A 138 -7.25 6.43 3.72
C SER A 138 -8.54 7.05 3.16
N ASN A 139 -8.45 8.21 2.50
CA ASN A 139 -9.59 8.85 1.85
C ASN A 139 -10.16 7.99 0.72
N PHE A 140 -9.28 7.40 -0.11
CA PHE A 140 -9.71 6.48 -1.16
C PHE A 140 -10.48 5.28 -0.58
N MET A 141 -9.93 4.66 0.47
CA MET A 141 -10.54 3.51 1.13
C MET A 141 -11.88 3.86 1.80
N TYR A 142 -12.01 5.06 2.36
CA TYR A 142 -13.26 5.55 2.92
C TYR A 142 -14.34 5.71 1.84
N CYS A 143 -14.02 6.37 0.72
CA CYS A 143 -14.95 6.53 -0.40
C CYS A 143 -15.32 5.21 -1.08
N ALA A 144 -14.45 4.19 -1.05
CA ALA A 144 -14.74 2.89 -1.64
C ALA A 144 -15.65 2.00 -0.76
N LYS A 145 -15.80 2.32 0.53
CA LYS A 145 -16.69 1.60 1.47
C LYS A 145 -18.13 2.15 1.47
N THR A 146 -18.36 3.36 0.94
CA THR A 146 -19.67 4.02 0.78
C THR A 146 -20.26 3.79 -0.60
#